data_AF-A0A8J6XP95-F1
#
_entry.id   AF-A0A8J6XP95-F1
#
_cell.length_a   1.000
_cell.length_b   1.000
_cell.length_c   1.000
_cell.angle_alpha   90.00
_cell.angle_beta   90.00
_cell.angle_gamma   90.00
#
_symmetry.space_group_name_H-M   'P 1'
#
loop_
_entity.id
_entity.type
_entity.pdbx_description
1 polymer ?
#
loop_
_entity_poly.entity_id
_entity_poly.type
_entity_poly.pdbx_seq_one_letter_code
_entity_poly.pdbx_strand_id
1 'polypeptide(L)'
;GREDVWEPDEDIYWGPETTWLGDERYSGDRELEDPLGAVQMGLIYVNPEGPNGNPDPLASARDIRETFARMAMNDEETVALVAGGHTFGKAHGAGDPDLVGPEPEAAPIEQMGLGWKNDFGTGKGDARNDGVATSVAAPNIVLSASPGVPDRVRGFWPIALLSLWACGSLLALLVIGRSVLDLRRLLRTRRFRPEGRLVERLAAAMGLRRPVRLSSSAAIAVPFATGIRRLEICCPERVDDLAREHRTSLFAHELAHLSRRDPGWQLLYRLGEALFVLQPLNRLVRRRLEEIAEHLTDERAVACTGDRLGLAQCLVVVAHWGFSSRLGLPATAFAAGPRLDHRVRRLLEGHSPAKMTPVNVAWTPDFSMATHMIRPTSKYKLFDSF
;
A
#
# COMPACT_ATOMS: atom_id res chain seq x y z
N GLY A 1 -7.95 19.19 16.09
CA GLY A 1 -7.09 19.71 17.15
C GLY A 1 -5.84 20.40 16.62
N ARG A 2 -5.83 20.85 15.35
CA ARG A 2 -4.96 21.94 14.93
C ARG A 2 -5.82 23.19 15.10
N GLU A 3 -5.31 24.20 15.79
CA GLU A 3 -6.02 25.46 16.04
C GLU A 3 -5.83 26.37 14.82
N ASP A 4 -6.85 27.18 14.51
CA ASP A 4 -6.72 28.20 13.46
C ASP A 4 -5.86 29.37 13.96
N VAL A 5 -5.17 30.02 13.03
CA VAL A 5 -4.37 31.23 13.25
C VAL A 5 -5.02 32.43 12.55
N TRP A 6 -4.71 33.63 13.01
CA TRP A 6 -5.38 34.87 12.56
C TRP A 6 -4.46 35.82 11.79
N GLU A 7 -3.18 35.48 11.70
CA GLU A 7 -2.14 36.20 10.97
C GLU A 7 -1.13 35.17 10.42
N PRO A 8 -0.40 35.50 9.33
CA PRO A 8 0.63 34.62 8.80
C PRO A 8 1.85 34.58 9.73
N ASP A 9 2.55 33.44 9.76
CA ASP A 9 3.81 33.30 10.48
C ASP A 9 4.92 34.11 9.77
N GLU A 10 5.46 35.13 10.43
CA GLU A 10 6.48 36.04 9.87
C GLU A 10 7.93 35.52 10.01
N ASP A 11 8.14 34.45 10.77
CA ASP A 11 9.46 33.89 11.09
C ASP A 11 9.94 32.80 10.11
N ILE A 12 9.18 32.56 9.04
CA ILE A 12 9.53 31.55 8.03
C ILE A 12 10.34 32.18 6.89
N TYR A 13 11.61 31.76 6.77
CA TYR A 13 12.46 32.07 5.63
C TYR A 13 12.20 31.11 4.46
N TRP A 14 11.59 31.62 3.39
CA TRP A 14 11.23 30.83 2.19
C TRP A 14 12.29 30.81 1.08
N GLY A 15 13.38 31.56 1.25
CA GLY A 15 14.49 31.65 0.30
C GLY A 15 14.89 33.10 -0.01
N PRO A 16 16.02 33.29 -0.70
CA PRO A 16 16.58 34.61 -1.00
C PRO A 16 15.89 35.32 -2.18
N GLU A 17 15.09 34.60 -2.97
CA GLU A 17 14.59 35.11 -4.24
C GLU A 17 13.55 36.23 -4.07
N THR A 18 13.68 37.26 -4.90
CA THR A 18 12.72 38.37 -4.97
C THR A 18 11.67 38.18 -6.07
N THR A 19 11.70 37.06 -6.79
CA THR A 19 10.80 36.75 -7.90
C THR A 19 10.19 35.35 -7.76
N TRP A 20 8.91 35.23 -8.10
CA TRP A 20 8.23 33.92 -8.13
C TRP A 20 8.88 32.97 -9.12
N LEU A 21 9.02 31.71 -8.73
CA LEU A 21 9.76 30.66 -9.45
C LEU A 21 11.25 30.95 -9.69
N GLY A 22 11.82 31.96 -9.04
CA GLY A 22 13.27 32.17 -9.01
C GLY A 22 13.99 30.96 -8.40
N ASP A 23 15.25 30.81 -8.80
CA ASP A 23 16.18 29.81 -8.29
C ASP A 23 17.54 30.49 -8.00
N GLU A 24 17.72 30.95 -6.76
CA GLU A 24 18.99 31.49 -6.25
C GLU A 24 19.45 30.72 -4.99
N ARG A 25 19.02 29.46 -4.87
CA ARG A 25 19.09 28.65 -3.65
C ARG A 25 19.97 27.42 -3.75
N TYR A 26 20.69 27.25 -4.86
CA TYR A 26 21.63 26.15 -5.07
C TYR A 26 23.07 26.64 -5.05
N SER A 27 23.95 25.79 -4.51
CA SER A 27 25.40 25.96 -4.61
C SER A 27 26.07 24.64 -5.02
N GLY A 28 27.35 24.70 -5.41
CA GLY A 28 28.14 23.51 -5.73
C GLY A 28 27.52 22.63 -6.83
N ASP A 29 27.50 21.32 -6.60
CA ASP A 29 26.82 20.34 -7.47
C ASP A 29 25.36 20.16 -7.04
N ARG A 30 24.57 21.23 -7.17
CA ARG A 30 23.13 21.25 -6.90
C ARG A 30 22.78 20.89 -5.44
N GLU A 31 23.53 21.46 -4.51
CA GLU A 31 23.24 21.42 -3.07
C GLU A 31 22.24 22.52 -2.73
N LEU A 32 21.04 22.12 -2.29
CA LEU A 32 19.97 23.04 -1.91
C LEU A 32 20.31 23.70 -0.57
N GLU A 33 20.15 25.01 -0.48
CA GLU A 33 20.39 25.80 0.74
C GLU A 33 19.57 25.30 1.92
N ASP A 34 20.19 25.12 3.09
CA ASP A 34 19.48 24.86 4.34
C ASP A 34 18.90 26.17 4.89
N PRO A 35 17.64 26.21 5.35
CA PRO A 35 16.75 25.10 5.69
C PRO A 35 15.67 24.78 4.61
N LEU A 36 15.88 25.17 3.35
CA LEU A 36 14.84 25.16 2.33
C LEU A 36 14.40 23.74 1.94
N GLY A 37 13.11 23.55 1.71
CA GLY A 37 12.50 22.27 1.32
C GLY A 37 12.03 22.19 -0.14
N ALA A 38 12.19 23.24 -0.94
CA ALA A 38 11.69 23.33 -2.31
C ALA A 38 12.74 23.87 -3.29
N VAL A 39 12.66 23.45 -4.56
CA VAL A 39 13.67 23.78 -5.59
C VAL A 39 13.53 25.17 -6.21
N GLN A 40 12.39 25.84 -6.07
CA GLN A 40 12.15 27.20 -6.57
C GLN A 40 11.20 27.96 -5.63
N MET A 41 11.26 29.29 -5.65
CA MET A 41 10.39 30.15 -4.84
C MET A 41 8.92 29.96 -5.21
N GLY A 42 8.08 29.64 -4.23
CA GLY A 42 6.64 29.42 -4.40
C GLY A 42 6.22 28.00 -4.83
N LEU A 43 7.17 27.06 -4.99
CA LEU A 43 6.84 25.64 -5.17
C LEU A 43 6.76 24.91 -3.83
N ILE A 44 6.00 23.81 -3.80
CA ILE A 44 5.92 22.94 -2.61
C ILE A 44 7.17 22.05 -2.49
N TYR A 45 7.57 21.38 -3.58
CA TYR A 45 8.74 20.47 -3.60
C TYR A 45 9.60 20.76 -4.83
N VAL A 46 9.15 20.28 -6.00
CA VAL A 46 9.89 20.27 -7.25
C VAL A 46 9.11 20.94 -8.37
N ASN A 47 9.81 21.32 -9.43
CA ASN A 47 9.18 21.73 -10.68
C ASN A 47 8.60 20.50 -11.41
N PRO A 48 7.29 20.49 -11.75
CA PRO A 48 6.66 19.34 -12.39
C PRO A 48 7.12 19.10 -13.83
N GLU A 49 7.74 20.09 -14.48
CA GLU A 49 8.36 19.97 -15.80
C GLU A 49 9.81 19.48 -15.73
N GLY A 50 10.35 19.29 -14.52
CA GLY A 50 11.74 18.92 -14.27
C GLY A 50 12.64 20.13 -13.96
N PRO A 51 13.92 19.89 -13.62
CA PRO A 51 14.84 20.92 -13.14
C PRO A 51 14.90 22.12 -14.07
N ASN A 52 14.51 23.30 -13.59
CA ASN A 52 14.50 24.56 -14.34
C ASN A 52 13.70 24.48 -15.67
N GLY A 53 12.63 23.68 -15.68
CA GLY A 53 11.78 23.46 -16.86
C GLY A 53 12.34 22.45 -17.87
N ASN A 54 13.46 21.78 -17.56
CA ASN A 54 14.02 20.74 -18.41
C ASN A 54 13.39 19.36 -18.07
N PRO A 55 12.68 18.71 -19.01
CA PRO A 55 11.97 17.44 -18.78
C PRO A 55 12.90 16.22 -18.76
N ASP A 56 13.89 16.24 -17.88
CA ASP A 56 14.77 15.11 -17.55
C ASP A 56 14.23 14.38 -16.31
N PRO A 57 13.66 13.16 -16.45
CA PRO A 57 13.09 12.42 -15.33
C PRO A 57 14.14 11.95 -14.31
N LEU A 58 15.37 11.69 -14.74
CA LEU A 58 16.44 11.24 -13.83
C LEU A 58 16.94 12.40 -12.98
N ALA A 59 17.10 13.57 -13.59
CA ALA A 59 17.44 14.78 -12.86
C ALA A 59 16.31 15.20 -11.91
N SER A 60 15.04 15.13 -12.36
CA SER A 60 13.87 15.38 -11.50
C SER A 60 13.80 14.41 -10.31
N ALA A 61 14.12 13.12 -10.51
CA ALA A 61 14.14 12.13 -9.42
C ALA A 61 15.16 12.47 -8.32
N ARG A 62 16.27 13.14 -8.65
CA ARG A 62 17.25 13.64 -7.67
C ARG A 62 16.61 14.72 -6.78
N ASP A 63 15.96 15.70 -7.39
CA ASP A 63 15.27 16.79 -6.69
C ASP A 63 14.10 16.27 -5.83
N ILE A 64 13.31 15.32 -6.37
CA ILE A 64 12.20 14.70 -5.64
C ILE A 64 12.72 14.03 -4.39
N ARG A 65 13.78 13.22 -4.50
CA ARG A 65 14.34 12.53 -3.33
C ARG A 65 14.83 13.51 -2.26
N GLU A 66 15.56 14.55 -2.67
CA GLU A 66 16.12 15.53 -1.73
C GLU A 66 15.02 16.33 -1.02
N THR A 67 14.08 16.91 -1.77
CA THR A 67 13.01 17.76 -1.20
C THR A 67 12.06 16.96 -0.32
N PHE A 68 11.70 15.74 -0.69
CA PHE A 68 10.90 14.87 0.17
C PHE A 68 11.66 14.43 1.42
N ALA A 69 12.96 14.15 1.33
CA ALA A 69 13.78 13.82 2.49
C ALA A 69 13.82 14.98 3.51
N ARG A 70 13.92 16.23 3.04
CA ARG A 70 13.83 17.43 3.89
C ARG A 70 12.46 17.62 4.53
N MET A 71 11.42 17.08 3.92
CA MET A 71 10.06 17.02 4.48
C MET A 71 9.76 15.68 5.18
N ALA A 72 10.82 15.00 5.66
CA ALA A 72 10.75 13.80 6.49
C ALA A 72 10.08 12.58 5.82
N MET A 73 10.20 12.45 4.50
CA MET A 73 9.73 11.29 3.74
C MET A 73 10.91 10.53 3.14
N ASN A 74 10.96 9.21 3.34
CA ASN A 74 11.92 8.34 2.68
C ASN A 74 11.48 7.96 1.24
N ASP A 75 12.29 7.19 0.52
CA ASP A 75 12.01 6.78 -0.86
C ASP A 75 10.66 6.04 -1.00
N GLU A 76 10.31 5.13 -0.08
CA GLU A 76 9.07 4.35 -0.16
C GLU A 76 7.83 5.24 0.11
N GLU A 77 7.92 6.13 1.10
CA GLU A 77 6.88 7.08 1.45
C GLU A 77 6.64 8.09 0.31
N THR A 78 7.72 8.57 -0.31
CA THR A 78 7.69 9.48 -1.46
C THR A 78 6.96 8.84 -2.64
N VAL A 79 7.34 7.61 -3.00
CA VAL A 79 6.67 6.86 -4.08
C VAL A 79 5.20 6.65 -3.76
N ALA A 80 4.86 6.28 -2.52
CA ALA A 80 3.48 6.05 -2.10
C ALA A 80 2.64 7.32 -2.13
N LEU A 81 3.17 8.46 -1.69
CA LEU A 81 2.49 9.76 -1.70
C LEU A 81 2.23 10.24 -3.13
N VAL A 82 3.24 10.24 -3.99
CA VAL A 82 3.11 10.74 -5.36
C VAL A 82 2.18 9.83 -6.17
N ALA A 83 2.38 8.51 -6.13
CA ALA A 83 1.54 7.57 -6.87
C ALA A 83 0.11 7.53 -6.31
N GLY A 84 -0.04 7.53 -4.98
CA GLY A 84 -1.34 7.55 -4.31
C GLY A 84 -2.13 8.82 -4.59
N GLY A 85 -1.46 9.98 -4.53
CA GLY A 85 -2.06 11.29 -4.86
C GLY A 85 -2.48 11.38 -6.32
N HIS A 86 -1.58 11.07 -7.26
CA HIS A 86 -1.87 11.12 -8.70
C HIS A 86 -2.79 10.01 -9.22
N THR A 87 -3.25 9.11 -8.34
CA THR A 87 -4.38 8.21 -8.66
C THR A 87 -5.70 8.99 -8.78
N PHE A 88 -5.78 10.19 -8.20
CA PHE A 88 -6.99 11.02 -8.16
C PHE A 88 -6.79 12.37 -8.87
N GLY A 89 -7.87 12.88 -9.45
CA GLY A 89 -7.91 14.22 -10.04
C GLY A 89 -7.21 14.35 -11.38
N LYS A 90 -6.80 15.58 -11.72
CA LYS A 90 -6.11 15.94 -12.95
C LYS A 90 -5.40 17.28 -12.78
N ALA A 91 -4.42 17.53 -13.64
CA ALA A 91 -3.89 18.88 -13.86
C ALA A 91 -4.81 19.71 -14.78
N HIS A 92 -4.54 21.01 -14.87
CA HIS A 92 -5.34 21.99 -15.58
C HIS A 92 -4.42 22.95 -16.36
N GLY A 93 -4.57 22.99 -17.68
CA GLY A 93 -3.69 23.73 -18.60
C GLY A 93 -4.33 23.83 -19.98
N ALA A 94 -5.57 24.32 -20.02
CA ALA A 94 -6.42 24.27 -21.21
C ALA A 94 -6.32 25.49 -22.13
N GLY A 95 -5.65 26.55 -21.70
CA GLY A 95 -5.44 27.78 -22.44
C GLY A 95 -4.08 28.37 -22.11
N ASP A 96 -3.81 29.52 -22.70
CA ASP A 96 -2.60 30.28 -22.45
C ASP A 96 -2.53 30.73 -20.97
N PRO A 97 -1.45 30.42 -20.24
CA PRO A 97 -1.26 30.90 -18.86
C PRO A 97 -1.28 32.42 -18.75
N ASP A 98 -0.93 33.16 -19.81
CA ASP A 98 -0.95 34.64 -19.82
C ASP A 98 -2.37 35.23 -19.69
N LEU A 99 -3.41 34.40 -19.85
CA LEU A 99 -4.81 34.80 -19.64
C LEU A 99 -5.27 34.65 -18.19
N VAL A 100 -4.38 34.19 -17.30
CA VAL A 100 -4.64 34.08 -15.87
C VAL A 100 -4.21 35.36 -15.18
N GLY A 101 -5.17 36.04 -14.55
CA GLY A 101 -4.95 37.27 -13.79
C GLY A 101 -4.15 37.07 -12.49
N PRO A 102 -3.96 38.14 -11.71
CA PRO A 102 -3.11 38.15 -10.52
C PRO A 102 -3.57 37.17 -9.43
N GLU A 103 -2.63 36.76 -8.59
CA GLU A 103 -2.84 35.95 -7.38
C GLU A 103 -3.72 36.68 -6.34
N PRO A 104 -4.28 35.96 -5.33
CA PRO A 104 -5.25 36.54 -4.39
C PRO A 104 -4.81 37.84 -3.70
N GLU A 105 -3.54 37.96 -3.30
CA GLU A 105 -3.02 39.16 -2.61
C GLU A 105 -2.89 40.39 -3.52
N ALA A 106 -2.79 40.19 -4.84
CA ALA A 106 -2.73 41.26 -5.83
C ALA A 106 -4.05 41.42 -6.62
N ALA A 107 -5.08 40.64 -6.29
CA ALA A 107 -6.35 40.64 -6.99
C ALA A 107 -7.18 41.90 -6.65
N PRO A 108 -7.97 42.42 -7.61
CA PRO A 108 -8.93 43.49 -7.34
C PRO A 108 -9.92 43.12 -6.22
N ILE A 109 -10.25 44.08 -5.36
CA ILE A 109 -11.07 43.87 -4.16
C ILE A 109 -12.44 43.26 -4.46
N GLU A 110 -13.03 43.53 -5.64
CA GLU A 110 -14.30 42.96 -6.08
C GLU A 110 -14.26 41.43 -6.26
N GLN A 111 -13.07 40.81 -6.29
CA GLN A 111 -12.90 39.35 -6.31
C GLN A 111 -12.96 38.71 -4.91
N MET A 112 -13.10 39.51 -3.84
CA MET A 112 -13.43 39.05 -2.48
C MET A 112 -12.44 38.00 -1.93
N GLY A 113 -11.14 38.23 -2.12
CA GLY A 113 -10.07 37.34 -1.65
C GLY A 113 -9.80 36.13 -2.55
N LEU A 114 -10.44 36.06 -3.72
CA LEU A 114 -10.10 35.11 -4.78
C LEU A 114 -9.11 35.77 -5.77
N GLY A 115 -8.25 34.96 -6.37
CA GLY A 115 -7.32 35.38 -7.44
C GLY A 115 -7.34 34.42 -8.62
N TRP A 116 -6.38 34.59 -9.53
CA TRP A 116 -6.20 33.78 -10.74
C TRP A 116 -7.46 33.74 -11.63
N LYS A 117 -8.18 34.86 -11.71
CA LYS A 117 -9.31 35.01 -12.64
C LYS A 117 -8.81 34.76 -14.07
N ASN A 118 -9.42 33.80 -14.75
CA ASN A 118 -8.99 33.36 -16.07
C ASN A 118 -9.94 33.88 -17.15
N ASP A 119 -9.41 34.57 -18.16
CA ASP A 119 -10.17 35.13 -19.28
C ASP A 119 -10.35 34.13 -20.45
N PHE A 120 -9.72 32.95 -20.37
CA PHE A 120 -9.89 31.88 -21.35
C PHE A 120 -11.23 31.14 -21.19
N GLY A 121 -12.09 31.27 -22.20
CA GLY A 121 -13.38 30.58 -22.26
C GLY A 121 -14.30 31.00 -21.12
N THR A 122 -14.77 30.04 -20.32
CA THR A 122 -15.59 30.28 -19.13
C THR A 122 -14.77 30.69 -17.90
N GLY A 123 -13.44 30.62 -17.97
CA GLY A 123 -12.54 30.86 -16.83
C GLY A 123 -12.58 29.78 -15.73
N LYS A 124 -13.40 28.73 -15.90
CA LYS A 124 -13.63 27.64 -14.95
C LYS A 124 -14.11 26.38 -15.66
N GLY A 125 -13.98 25.22 -15.02
CA GLY A 125 -14.51 23.95 -15.55
C GLY A 125 -16.03 23.96 -15.73
N ASP A 126 -16.50 23.39 -16.84
CA ASP A 126 -17.93 23.15 -17.10
C ASP A 126 -18.30 21.72 -16.64
N ALA A 127 -19.34 21.58 -15.82
CA ALA A 127 -19.82 20.31 -15.30
C ALA A 127 -20.35 19.35 -16.40
N ARG A 128 -20.59 19.84 -17.63
CA ARG A 128 -20.99 19.03 -18.80
C ARG A 128 -19.84 18.58 -19.69
N ASN A 129 -18.63 19.14 -19.54
CA ASN A 129 -17.50 18.83 -20.40
C ASN A 129 -16.40 18.14 -19.60
N ASP A 130 -16.32 16.82 -19.73
CA ASP A 130 -15.35 15.90 -19.11
C ASP A 130 -13.87 16.14 -19.51
N GLY A 131 -13.45 17.35 -19.87
CA GLY A 131 -12.12 17.53 -20.48
C GLY A 131 -11.47 18.90 -20.48
N VAL A 132 -12.17 20.01 -20.17
CA VAL A 132 -11.57 21.35 -20.26
C VAL A 132 -11.85 22.10 -18.98
N ALA A 133 -11.02 21.85 -17.97
CA ALA A 133 -10.94 22.69 -16.79
C ALA A 133 -9.64 23.49 -16.86
N THR A 134 -9.77 24.80 -16.73
CA THR A 134 -8.77 25.84 -17.05
C THR A 134 -8.15 26.49 -15.82
N SER A 135 -8.29 25.91 -14.63
CA SER A 135 -7.66 26.47 -13.42
C SER A 135 -6.19 26.05 -13.32
N VAL A 136 -5.30 26.78 -13.99
CA VAL A 136 -3.84 26.60 -13.85
C VAL A 136 -3.45 26.79 -12.38
N ALA A 137 -2.68 25.84 -11.84
CA ALA A 137 -1.99 26.06 -10.57
C ALA A 137 -0.79 26.97 -10.85
N ALA A 138 -0.87 28.21 -10.38
CA ALA A 138 0.13 29.27 -10.50
C ALA A 138 0.52 29.69 -11.95
N PRO A 139 0.58 31.00 -12.25
CA PRO A 139 0.69 31.53 -13.62
C PRO A 139 1.97 31.18 -14.38
N ASN A 140 2.98 30.60 -13.72
CA ASN A 140 4.31 30.39 -14.34
C ASN A 140 4.77 28.93 -14.43
N ILE A 141 3.93 27.95 -14.03
CA ILE A 141 4.19 26.54 -14.32
C ILE A 141 3.40 26.20 -15.59
N VAL A 142 4.07 26.33 -16.73
CA VAL A 142 3.51 25.96 -18.02
C VAL A 142 3.59 24.45 -18.13
N LEU A 143 2.64 23.74 -17.52
CA LEU A 143 2.37 22.37 -17.97
C LEU A 143 2.01 22.49 -19.45
N SER A 144 3.01 22.25 -20.31
CA SER A 144 2.91 22.29 -21.76
C SER A 144 1.56 21.74 -22.13
N ALA A 145 0.73 22.58 -22.75
CA ALA A 145 -0.59 22.18 -23.19
C ALA A 145 -0.40 20.94 -24.06
N SER A 146 -0.69 19.77 -23.50
CA SER A 146 -0.69 18.54 -24.26
C SER A 146 -1.65 18.79 -25.41
N PRO A 147 -1.22 18.62 -26.67
CA PRO A 147 -2.05 18.97 -27.83
C PRO A 147 -3.42 18.36 -27.61
N GLY A 148 -4.44 19.24 -27.60
CA GLY A 148 -5.80 18.87 -27.26
C GLY A 148 -6.17 17.58 -27.97
N VAL A 149 -6.53 16.56 -27.19
CA VAL A 149 -6.85 15.23 -27.71
C VAL A 149 -7.88 15.40 -28.85
N PRO A 150 -7.54 15.05 -30.11
CA PRO A 150 -8.41 15.32 -31.26
C PRO A 150 -9.82 14.79 -31.02
N ASP A 151 -10.87 15.46 -31.50
CA ASP A 151 -12.26 15.06 -31.24
C ASP A 151 -12.57 13.59 -31.64
N ARG A 152 -11.83 13.03 -32.63
CA ARG A 152 -11.89 11.60 -32.98
C ARG A 152 -11.49 10.65 -31.85
N VAL A 153 -10.66 11.11 -30.92
CA VAL A 153 -10.13 10.34 -29.80
C VAL A 153 -11.10 10.37 -28.59
N ARG A 154 -12.00 11.36 -28.52
CA ARG A 154 -12.98 11.52 -27.42
C ARG A 154 -14.07 10.44 -27.39
N GLY A 155 -14.40 9.84 -28.52
CA GLY A 155 -15.45 8.80 -28.59
C GLY A 155 -14.94 7.37 -28.44
N PHE A 156 -13.94 6.98 -29.23
CA PHE A 156 -13.53 5.58 -29.33
C PHE A 156 -12.68 5.11 -28.13
N TRP A 157 -11.69 5.90 -27.72
CA TRP A 157 -10.68 5.45 -26.76
C TRP A 157 -11.19 5.25 -25.34
N PRO A 158 -12.06 6.12 -24.77
CA PRO A 158 -12.65 5.84 -23.46
C PRO A 158 -13.45 4.53 -23.46
N ILE A 159 -14.25 4.29 -24.50
CA ILE A 159 -15.01 3.04 -24.65
C ILE A 159 -14.05 1.85 -24.81
N ALA A 160 -13.01 1.98 -25.62
CA ALA A 160 -12.02 0.92 -25.82
C ALA A 160 -11.26 0.58 -24.53
N LEU A 161 -10.82 1.59 -23.76
CA LEU A 161 -10.13 1.42 -22.48
C LEU A 161 -11.04 0.82 -21.41
N LEU A 162 -12.28 1.30 -21.30
CA LEU A 162 -13.28 0.73 -20.40
C LEU A 162 -13.61 -0.71 -20.78
N SER A 163 -13.73 -1.01 -22.07
CA SER A 163 -13.97 -2.36 -22.57
C SER A 163 -12.79 -3.29 -22.29
N LEU A 164 -11.56 -2.82 -22.49
CA LEU A 164 -10.33 -3.55 -22.17
C LEU A 164 -10.23 -3.84 -20.67
N TRP A 165 -10.47 -2.82 -19.84
CA TRP A 165 -10.52 -2.95 -18.38
C TRP A 165 -11.60 -3.94 -17.94
N ALA A 166 -12.83 -3.82 -18.49
CA ALA A 166 -13.94 -4.69 -18.15
C ALA A 166 -13.66 -6.15 -18.55
N CYS A 167 -13.09 -6.37 -19.74
CA CYS A 167 -12.68 -7.69 -20.21
C CYS A 167 -11.59 -8.28 -19.32
N GLY A 168 -10.54 -7.52 -18.99
CA GLY A 168 -9.47 -7.95 -18.10
C GLY A 168 -9.97 -8.28 -16.69
N SER A 169 -10.85 -7.44 -16.15
CA SER A 169 -11.46 -7.63 -14.83
C SER A 169 -12.37 -8.85 -14.81
N LEU A 170 -13.21 -9.04 -15.85
CA LEU A 170 -14.05 -10.22 -16.00
C LEU A 170 -13.21 -11.50 -16.08
N LEU A 171 -12.15 -11.51 -16.89
CA LEU A 171 -11.25 -12.65 -16.98
C LEU A 171 -10.61 -12.99 -15.64
N ALA A 172 -10.11 -11.98 -14.91
CA ALA A 172 -9.54 -12.16 -13.58
C ALA A 172 -10.57 -12.71 -12.58
N LEU A 173 -11.80 -12.20 -12.59
CA LEU A 173 -12.89 -12.70 -11.77
C LEU A 173 -13.28 -14.15 -12.13
N LEU A 174 -13.28 -14.49 -13.42
CA LEU A 174 -13.52 -15.86 -13.89
C LEU A 174 -12.42 -16.82 -13.41
N VAL A 175 -11.16 -16.39 -13.42
CA VAL A 175 -10.02 -17.16 -12.87
C VAL A 175 -10.19 -17.38 -11.35
N ILE A 176 -10.60 -16.36 -10.61
CA ILE A 176 -10.91 -16.48 -9.17
C ILE A 176 -12.08 -17.46 -8.97
N GLY A 177 -13.16 -17.29 -9.74
CA GLY A 177 -14.33 -18.18 -9.69
C GLY A 177 -13.96 -19.63 -9.97
N ARG A 178 -13.16 -19.88 -11.01
CA ARG A 178 -12.65 -21.21 -11.34
C ARG A 178 -11.78 -21.78 -10.21
N SER A 179 -10.91 -20.98 -9.62
CA SER A 179 -10.08 -21.39 -8.47
C SER A 179 -10.93 -21.81 -7.27
N VAL A 180 -12.03 -21.09 -6.99
CA VAL A 180 -12.99 -21.45 -5.93
C VAL A 180 -13.73 -22.73 -6.28
N LEU A 181 -14.13 -22.94 -7.53
CA LEU A 181 -14.78 -24.17 -7.98
C LEU A 181 -13.84 -25.37 -7.90
N ASP A 182 -12.58 -25.21 -8.29
CA ASP A 182 -11.56 -26.26 -8.23
C ASP A 182 -11.26 -26.63 -6.77
N LEU A 183 -11.15 -25.65 -5.87
CA LEU A 183 -11.05 -25.90 -4.43
C LEU A 183 -12.29 -26.65 -3.90
N ARG A 184 -13.50 -26.24 -4.28
CA ARG A 184 -14.73 -26.96 -3.90
C ARG A 184 -14.74 -28.40 -4.41
N ARG A 185 -14.23 -28.65 -5.63
CA ARG A 185 -14.11 -30.00 -6.20
C ARG A 185 -13.11 -30.85 -5.43
N LEU A 186 -11.92 -30.32 -5.12
CA LEU A 186 -10.90 -31.00 -4.30
C LEU A 186 -11.43 -31.37 -2.91
N LEU A 187 -12.24 -30.47 -2.32
CA LEU A 187 -12.83 -30.71 -1.01
C LEU A 187 -13.99 -31.72 -1.05
N ARG A 188 -14.52 -32.15 -2.20
CA ARG A 188 -15.62 -33.15 -2.24
C ARG A 188 -15.19 -34.54 -1.79
N THR A 189 -13.93 -34.92 -2.05
CA THR A 189 -13.40 -36.24 -1.71
C THR A 189 -12.79 -36.31 -0.31
N ARG A 190 -12.83 -35.20 0.44
CA ARG A 190 -12.24 -35.12 1.78
C ARG A 190 -13.00 -35.97 2.79
N ARG A 191 -12.26 -36.52 3.75
CA ARG A 191 -12.81 -37.23 4.91
C ARG A 191 -12.68 -36.34 6.14
N PHE A 192 -13.79 -36.13 6.85
CA PHE A 192 -13.75 -35.40 8.12
C PHE A 192 -13.14 -36.28 9.20
N ARG A 193 -12.26 -35.70 10.00
CA ARG A 193 -11.61 -36.40 11.11
C ARG A 193 -12.35 -36.08 12.40
N PRO A 194 -12.85 -37.10 13.13
CA PRO A 194 -13.47 -36.88 14.43
C PRO A 194 -12.37 -36.44 15.41
N GLU A 195 -12.46 -35.18 15.82
CA GLU A 195 -11.81 -34.57 17.00
C GLU A 195 -10.29 -34.70 17.11
N GLY A 196 -9.59 -33.67 16.66
CA GLY A 196 -8.24 -33.40 17.13
C GLY A 196 -8.30 -32.65 18.45
N ARG A 197 -8.33 -33.33 19.62
CA ARG A 197 -8.17 -32.68 20.95
C ARG A 197 -6.98 -31.71 21.02
N LEU A 198 -5.97 -31.92 20.16
CA LEU A 198 -4.87 -31.00 19.94
C LEU A 198 -5.33 -29.69 19.28
N VAL A 199 -6.04 -29.76 18.15
CA VAL A 199 -6.57 -28.60 17.41
C VAL A 199 -7.52 -27.79 18.27
N GLU A 200 -8.39 -28.43 19.05
CA GLU A 200 -9.31 -27.73 19.96
C GLU A 200 -8.57 -26.97 21.07
N ARG A 201 -7.57 -27.59 21.69
CA ARG A 201 -6.74 -26.94 22.71
C ARG A 201 -5.96 -25.75 22.13
N LEU A 202 -5.35 -25.92 20.97
CA LEU A 202 -4.62 -24.84 20.28
C LEU A 202 -5.57 -23.72 19.83
N ALA A 203 -6.75 -24.06 19.30
CA ALA A 203 -7.74 -23.08 18.89
C ALA A 203 -8.24 -22.25 20.09
N ALA A 204 -8.50 -22.91 21.23
CA ALA A 204 -8.86 -22.24 22.48
C ALA A 204 -7.73 -21.31 22.97
N ALA A 205 -6.47 -21.77 22.95
CA ALA A 205 -5.31 -20.95 23.31
C ALA A 205 -5.15 -19.72 22.40
N MET A 206 -5.57 -19.82 21.14
CA MET A 206 -5.56 -18.70 20.18
C MET A 206 -6.81 -17.81 20.21
N GLY A 207 -7.76 -18.08 21.10
CA GLY A 207 -9.00 -17.30 21.27
C GLY A 207 -10.06 -17.53 20.19
N LEU A 208 -9.99 -18.64 19.45
CA LEU A 208 -10.99 -18.99 18.43
C LEU A 208 -12.28 -19.47 19.12
N ARG A 209 -13.34 -18.66 19.01
CA ARG A 209 -14.68 -18.99 19.55
C ARG A 209 -15.49 -19.94 18.67
N ARG A 210 -15.10 -20.11 17.41
CA ARG A 210 -15.82 -20.95 16.43
C ARG A 210 -15.14 -22.30 16.33
N PRO A 211 -15.90 -23.41 16.24
CA PRO A 211 -15.32 -24.72 16.06
C PRO A 211 -14.60 -24.79 14.69
N VAL A 212 -13.38 -25.31 14.72
CA VAL A 212 -12.57 -25.54 13.51
C VAL A 212 -12.70 -27.00 13.12
N ARG A 213 -13.12 -27.26 11.88
CA ARG A 213 -13.22 -28.63 11.36
C ARG A 213 -11.84 -29.09 10.91
N LEU A 214 -11.54 -30.36 11.17
CA LEU A 214 -10.35 -31.01 10.62
C LEU A 214 -10.79 -32.01 9.54
N SER A 215 -10.16 -31.94 8.38
CA SER A 215 -10.38 -32.89 7.30
C SER A 215 -9.05 -33.33 6.69
N SER A 216 -9.07 -34.50 6.05
CA SER A 216 -7.95 -35.01 5.28
C SER A 216 -8.36 -35.41 3.88
N SER A 217 -7.46 -35.23 2.92
CA SER A 217 -7.65 -35.69 1.54
C SER A 217 -6.32 -36.05 0.91
N ALA A 218 -6.29 -37.21 0.24
CA ALA A 218 -5.15 -37.64 -0.58
C ALA A 218 -4.89 -36.73 -1.80
N ALA A 219 -5.85 -35.89 -2.17
CA ALA A 219 -5.73 -34.98 -3.32
C ALA A 219 -4.91 -33.71 -3.03
N ILE A 220 -4.42 -33.54 -1.80
CA ILE A 220 -3.74 -32.34 -1.32
C ILE A 220 -2.35 -32.74 -0.86
N ALA A 221 -1.34 -31.93 -1.21
CA ALA A 221 0.05 -32.21 -0.86
C ALA A 221 0.51 -31.57 0.46
N VAL A 222 -0.06 -30.42 0.81
CA VAL A 222 0.30 -29.62 1.98
C VAL A 222 -0.96 -29.26 2.78
N PRO A 223 -0.85 -29.06 4.10
CA PRO A 223 -1.95 -28.52 4.88
C PRO A 223 -2.31 -27.11 4.39
N PHE A 224 -3.58 -26.73 4.55
CA PHE A 224 -3.99 -25.34 4.42
C PHE A 224 -5.25 -25.03 5.24
N ALA A 225 -5.30 -23.80 5.73
CA ALA A 225 -6.45 -23.18 6.35
C ALA A 225 -7.45 -22.67 5.30
N THR A 226 -8.74 -22.96 5.48
CA THR A 226 -9.80 -22.47 4.58
C THR A 226 -11.12 -22.17 5.29
N GLY A 227 -11.97 -21.42 4.60
CA GLY A 227 -13.30 -21.06 5.04
C GLY A 227 -13.38 -19.73 5.79
N ILE A 228 -14.44 -18.97 5.50
CA ILE A 228 -14.71 -17.66 6.13
C ILE A 228 -15.72 -17.83 7.29
N ARG A 229 -16.82 -18.54 7.02
CA ARG A 229 -17.88 -18.81 8.01
C ARG A 229 -17.72 -20.16 8.70
N ARG A 230 -17.31 -21.18 7.95
CA ARG A 230 -17.05 -22.53 8.44
C ARG A 230 -15.55 -22.76 8.35
N LEU A 231 -14.86 -22.58 9.48
CA LEU A 231 -13.41 -22.69 9.55
C LEU A 231 -13.01 -24.16 9.43
N GLU A 232 -12.04 -24.44 8.57
CA GLU A 232 -11.60 -25.79 8.27
C GLU A 232 -10.09 -25.80 8.02
N ILE A 233 -9.39 -26.77 8.59
CA ILE A 233 -8.01 -27.11 8.25
C ILE A 233 -8.07 -28.41 7.46
N CYS A 234 -7.58 -28.37 6.23
CA CYS A 234 -7.54 -29.52 5.35
C CYS A 234 -6.10 -30.00 5.20
N CYS A 235 -5.84 -31.27 5.52
CA CYS A 235 -4.49 -31.82 5.60
C CYS A 235 -4.27 -32.99 4.61
N PRO A 236 -3.02 -33.22 4.18
CA PRO A 236 -2.66 -34.49 3.55
C PRO A 236 -2.76 -35.63 4.58
N GLU A 237 -2.98 -36.86 4.11
CA GLU A 237 -3.08 -38.03 4.98
C GLU A 237 -1.78 -38.30 5.75
N ARG A 238 -0.63 -37.89 5.19
CA ARG A 238 0.72 -37.98 5.79
C ARG A 238 0.93 -37.14 7.05
N VAL A 239 0.00 -36.27 7.44
CA VAL A 239 0.11 -35.51 8.69
C VAL A 239 0.18 -36.44 9.91
N ASP A 240 -0.36 -37.66 9.81
CA ASP A 240 -0.28 -38.64 10.90
C ASP A 240 1.12 -39.23 11.10
N ASP A 241 1.98 -39.13 10.09
CA ASP A 241 3.37 -39.62 10.14
C ASP A 241 4.30 -38.62 10.86
N LEU A 242 3.87 -37.37 11.03
CA LEU A 242 4.64 -36.34 11.74
C LEU A 242 4.77 -36.66 13.22
N ALA A 243 5.97 -36.46 13.77
CA ALA A 243 6.17 -36.42 15.22
C ALA A 243 5.21 -35.42 15.88
N ARG A 244 4.82 -35.70 17.13
CA ARG A 244 3.81 -34.92 17.85
C ARG A 244 4.13 -33.44 17.95
N GLU A 245 5.42 -33.10 18.10
CA GLU A 245 5.92 -31.72 18.19
C GLU A 245 5.72 -30.97 16.85
N HIS A 246 6.13 -31.57 15.73
CA HIS A 246 5.89 -31.00 14.40
C HIS A 246 4.41 -30.89 14.09
N ARG A 247 3.60 -31.89 14.44
CA ARG A 247 2.15 -31.84 14.27
C ARG A 247 1.50 -30.70 15.07
N THR A 248 1.99 -30.45 16.27
CA THR A 248 1.55 -29.34 17.12
C THR A 248 1.87 -27.99 16.48
N SER A 249 3.11 -27.83 15.99
CA SER A 249 3.55 -26.61 15.30
C SER A 249 2.80 -26.38 13.98
N LEU A 250 2.56 -27.44 13.21
CA LEU A 250 1.77 -27.40 11.98
C LEU A 250 0.34 -26.90 12.24
N PHE A 251 -0.37 -27.52 13.19
CA PHE A 251 -1.72 -27.10 13.49
C PHE A 251 -1.79 -25.72 14.13
N ALA A 252 -0.81 -25.33 14.94
CA ALA A 252 -0.73 -23.97 15.47
C ALA A 252 -0.57 -22.95 14.33
N HIS A 253 0.29 -23.23 13.34
CA HIS A 253 0.46 -22.38 12.15
C HIS A 253 -0.85 -22.23 11.36
N GLU A 254 -1.52 -23.34 11.02
CA GLU A 254 -2.79 -23.27 10.27
C GLU A 254 -3.93 -22.60 11.07
N LEU A 255 -3.99 -22.81 12.38
CA LEU A 255 -4.96 -22.14 13.24
C LEU A 255 -4.68 -20.64 13.35
N ALA A 256 -3.42 -20.22 13.33
CA ALA A 256 -3.05 -18.82 13.35
C ALA A 256 -3.62 -18.09 12.11
N HIS A 257 -3.55 -18.68 10.91
CA HIS A 257 -4.21 -18.14 9.71
C HIS A 257 -5.73 -17.98 9.89
N LEU A 258 -6.40 -18.99 10.47
CA LEU A 258 -7.84 -18.93 10.72
C LEU A 258 -8.20 -17.86 11.77
N SER A 259 -7.40 -17.73 12.82
CA SER A 259 -7.61 -16.73 13.87
C SER A 259 -7.51 -15.29 13.36
N ARG A 260 -6.66 -15.07 12.35
CA ARG A 260 -6.46 -13.77 11.68
C ARG A 260 -7.41 -13.56 10.49
N ARG A 261 -8.16 -14.59 10.09
CA ARG A 261 -9.08 -14.61 8.94
C ARG A 261 -8.37 -14.44 7.61
N ASP A 262 -7.14 -14.91 7.49
CA ASP A 262 -6.30 -14.76 6.31
C ASP A 262 -6.96 -15.26 5.01
N PRO A 263 -7.69 -16.40 4.97
CA PRO A 263 -8.40 -16.82 3.76
C PRO A 263 -9.42 -15.79 3.24
N GLY A 264 -10.04 -15.03 4.15
CA GLY A 264 -10.96 -13.95 3.77
C GLY A 264 -10.22 -12.74 3.21
N TRP A 265 -9.13 -12.34 3.85
CA TRP A 265 -8.27 -11.25 3.37
C TRP A 265 -7.64 -11.56 2.01
N GLN A 266 -7.14 -12.77 1.81
CA GLN A 266 -6.59 -13.21 0.54
C GLN A 266 -7.63 -13.16 -0.59
N LEU A 267 -8.88 -13.56 -0.32
CA LEU A 267 -9.97 -13.41 -1.29
C LEU A 267 -10.24 -11.94 -1.60
N LEU A 268 -10.29 -11.08 -0.58
CA LEU A 268 -10.51 -9.64 -0.75
C LEU A 268 -9.42 -8.99 -1.61
N TYR A 269 -8.14 -9.29 -1.33
CA TYR A 269 -7.03 -8.74 -2.11
C TYR A 269 -7.03 -9.24 -3.56
N ARG A 270 -7.40 -10.51 -3.80
CA ARG A 270 -7.57 -11.03 -5.17
C ARG A 270 -8.73 -10.36 -5.90
N LEU A 271 -9.85 -10.09 -5.22
CA LEU A 271 -10.97 -9.34 -5.82
C LEU A 271 -10.55 -7.89 -6.14
N GLY A 272 -9.80 -7.24 -5.24
CA GLY A 272 -9.22 -5.92 -5.49
C GLY A 272 -8.27 -5.93 -6.71
N GLU A 273 -7.35 -6.89 -6.80
CA GLU A 273 -6.47 -7.04 -7.96
C GLU A 273 -7.26 -7.26 -9.25
N ALA A 274 -8.36 -8.01 -9.20
CA ALA A 274 -9.21 -8.24 -10.37
C ALA A 274 -9.89 -6.95 -10.86
N LEU A 275 -10.36 -6.10 -9.95
CA LEU A 275 -10.97 -4.80 -10.28
C LEU A 275 -9.93 -3.79 -10.78
N PHE A 276 -8.69 -3.87 -10.29
CA PHE A 276 -7.61 -2.97 -10.67
C PHE A 276 -6.54 -3.72 -11.48
N VAL A 277 -6.97 -4.50 -12.47
CA VAL A 277 -6.11 -5.40 -13.25
C VAL A 277 -4.97 -4.68 -13.99
N LEU A 278 -5.16 -3.39 -14.30
CA LEU A 278 -4.18 -2.54 -14.98
C LEU A 278 -3.17 -1.87 -14.04
N GLN A 279 -3.31 -2.02 -12.72
CA GLN A 279 -2.44 -1.43 -11.71
C GLN A 279 -1.43 -2.47 -11.19
N PRO A 280 -0.22 -2.57 -11.76
CA PRO A 280 0.75 -3.62 -11.39
C PRO A 280 1.20 -3.53 -9.93
N LEU A 281 1.17 -2.34 -9.31
CA LEU A 281 1.52 -2.14 -7.90
C LEU A 281 0.60 -2.93 -6.95
N ASN A 282 -0.65 -3.17 -7.32
CA ASN A 282 -1.55 -3.99 -6.50
C ASN A 282 -1.07 -5.44 -6.37
N ARG A 283 -0.34 -5.95 -7.38
CA ARG A 283 0.31 -7.27 -7.31
C ARG A 283 1.45 -7.28 -6.32
N LEU A 284 2.24 -6.20 -6.28
CA LEU A 284 3.33 -6.05 -5.33
C LEU A 284 2.78 -5.93 -3.91
N VAL A 285 1.77 -5.09 -3.70
CA VAL A 285 1.08 -4.93 -2.41
C VAL A 285 0.53 -6.26 -1.93
N ARG A 286 -0.17 -7.02 -2.77
CA ARG A 286 -0.67 -8.35 -2.40
C ARG A 286 0.46 -9.30 -1.98
N ARG A 287 1.57 -9.35 -2.74
CA ARG A 287 2.73 -10.19 -2.38
C ARG A 287 3.32 -9.79 -1.03
N ARG A 288 3.43 -8.48 -0.74
CA ARG A 288 3.90 -8.00 0.56
C ARG A 288 2.93 -8.35 1.70
N LEU A 289 1.62 -8.23 1.46
CA LEU A 289 0.60 -8.63 2.43
C LEU A 289 0.64 -10.15 2.71
N GLU A 290 0.88 -10.97 1.69
CA GLU A 290 1.09 -12.41 1.83
C GLU A 290 2.36 -12.72 2.66
N GLU A 291 3.49 -12.07 2.37
CA GLU A 291 4.73 -12.20 3.15
C GLU A 291 4.52 -11.83 4.64
N ILE A 292 3.91 -10.67 4.89
CA ILE A 292 3.59 -10.20 6.24
C ILE A 292 2.63 -11.18 6.94
N ALA A 293 1.64 -11.71 6.22
CA ALA A 293 0.72 -12.68 6.78
C ALA A 293 1.43 -13.96 7.22
N GLU A 294 2.35 -14.51 6.42
CA GLU A 294 3.17 -15.66 6.84
C GLU A 294 3.99 -15.36 8.10
N HIS A 295 4.57 -14.15 8.18
CA HIS A 295 5.40 -13.76 9.33
C HIS A 295 4.61 -13.68 10.63
N LEU A 296 3.46 -13.01 10.59
CA LEU A 296 2.57 -12.87 11.73
C LEU A 296 1.96 -14.22 12.16
N THR A 297 1.70 -15.11 11.20
CA THR A 297 1.22 -16.46 11.49
C THR A 297 2.30 -17.29 12.18
N ASP A 298 3.55 -17.23 11.72
CA ASP A 298 4.69 -17.91 12.37
C ASP A 298 4.83 -17.46 13.83
N GLU A 299 4.79 -16.15 14.07
CA GLU A 299 4.89 -15.61 15.44
C GLU A 299 3.74 -16.03 16.33
N ARG A 300 2.51 -16.02 15.83
CA ARG A 300 1.34 -16.44 16.61
C ARG A 300 1.38 -17.93 16.91
N ALA A 301 1.88 -18.74 15.98
CA ALA A 301 2.11 -20.17 16.21
C ALA A 301 3.16 -20.38 17.30
N VAL A 302 4.31 -19.71 17.21
CA VAL A 302 5.37 -19.75 18.22
C VAL A 302 4.87 -19.27 19.58
N ALA A 303 4.11 -18.18 19.63
CA ALA A 303 3.55 -17.67 20.88
C ALA A 303 2.59 -18.66 21.55
N CYS A 304 1.92 -19.50 20.75
CA CYS A 304 1.01 -20.53 21.26
C CYS A 304 1.72 -21.82 21.68
N THR A 305 2.78 -22.24 20.98
CA THR A 305 3.47 -23.51 21.25
C THR A 305 4.70 -23.37 22.13
N GLY A 306 5.31 -22.18 22.17
CA GLY A 306 6.60 -21.93 22.82
C GLY A 306 7.81 -22.49 22.08
N ASP A 307 7.63 -23.07 20.88
CA ASP A 307 8.65 -23.86 20.19
C ASP A 307 8.97 -23.30 18.80
N ARG A 308 10.01 -22.46 18.74
CA ARG A 308 10.53 -21.87 17.48
C ARG A 308 11.22 -22.89 16.59
N LEU A 309 12.04 -23.75 17.20
CA LEU A 309 12.84 -24.72 16.46
C LEU A 309 11.95 -25.81 15.86
N GLY A 310 10.98 -26.32 16.62
CA GLY A 310 10.03 -27.31 16.14
C GLY A 310 9.12 -26.77 15.04
N LEU A 311 8.77 -25.46 15.06
CA LEU A 311 8.11 -24.81 13.93
C LEU A 311 9.02 -24.72 12.71
N ALA A 312 10.25 -24.25 12.86
CA ALA A 312 11.20 -24.15 11.73
C ALA A 312 11.46 -25.51 11.07
N GLN A 313 11.68 -26.56 11.86
CA GLN A 313 11.84 -27.94 11.37
C GLN A 313 10.56 -28.43 10.68
N CYS A 314 9.39 -28.17 11.28
CA CYS A 314 8.11 -28.53 10.68
C CYS A 314 7.91 -27.88 9.31
N LEU A 315 8.22 -26.59 9.16
CA LEU A 315 8.10 -25.87 7.89
C LEU A 315 8.98 -26.50 6.80
N VAL A 316 10.20 -26.92 7.13
CA VAL A 316 11.10 -27.61 6.20
C VAL A 316 10.54 -28.97 5.78
N VAL A 317 10.02 -29.76 6.72
CA VAL A 317 9.41 -31.07 6.44
C VAL A 317 8.19 -30.92 5.52
N VAL A 318 7.30 -29.98 5.82
CA VAL A 318 6.09 -29.73 5.03
C VAL A 318 6.43 -29.19 3.64
N ALA A 319 7.44 -28.32 3.53
CA ALA A 319 7.91 -27.83 2.24
C ALA A 319 8.42 -28.97 1.36
N HIS A 320 9.07 -29.98 1.93
CA HIS A 320 9.51 -31.17 1.20
C HIS A 320 8.32 -31.94 0.58
N TRP A 321 7.18 -32.02 1.26
CA TRP A 321 5.97 -32.65 0.70
C TRP A 321 5.47 -31.97 -0.58
N GLY A 322 5.54 -30.64 -0.62
CA GLY A 322 5.14 -29.85 -1.78
C GLY A 322 6.04 -30.02 -2.99
N PHE A 323 7.34 -30.30 -2.81
CA PHE A 323 8.26 -30.57 -3.91
C PHE A 323 7.95 -31.91 -4.61
N SER A 324 7.50 -32.92 -3.87
CA SER A 324 7.23 -34.26 -4.41
C SER A 324 5.92 -34.38 -5.21
N SER A 325 5.05 -33.36 -5.18
CA SER A 325 3.68 -33.43 -5.72
C SER A 325 3.44 -32.65 -7.02
N ARG A 326 4.49 -32.31 -7.79
CA ARG A 326 4.38 -31.52 -9.04
C ARG A 326 3.77 -32.31 -10.22
N LEU A 327 2.52 -32.74 -10.09
CA LEU A 327 1.67 -33.18 -11.20
C LEU A 327 0.43 -32.27 -11.28
N GLY A 328 0.55 -31.19 -12.05
CA GLY A 328 -0.47 -30.78 -13.04
C GLY A 328 -1.82 -30.17 -12.63
N LEU A 329 -1.98 -29.47 -11.49
CA LEU A 329 -3.22 -28.71 -11.20
C LEU A 329 -2.95 -27.28 -10.67
N PRO A 330 -3.76 -26.27 -11.07
CA PRO A 330 -3.60 -24.86 -10.68
C PRO A 330 -4.06 -24.55 -9.23
N ALA A 331 -4.34 -25.57 -8.41
CA ALA A 331 -4.79 -25.41 -7.03
C ALA A 331 -3.66 -25.07 -6.04
N THR A 332 -2.41 -24.99 -6.51
CA THR A 332 -1.19 -24.88 -5.67
C THR A 332 -0.65 -23.45 -5.53
N ALA A 333 -1.48 -22.42 -5.78
CA ALA A 333 -1.09 -21.03 -5.52
C ALA A 333 -1.03 -20.65 -4.03
N PHE A 334 -1.21 -21.60 -3.11
CA PHE A 334 -1.21 -21.38 -1.65
C PHE A 334 -0.13 -22.19 -0.91
N ALA A 335 0.62 -23.06 -1.59
CA ALA A 335 1.37 -24.14 -0.94
C ALA A 335 2.89 -23.94 -0.85
N ALA A 336 3.45 -22.99 -1.59
CA ALA A 336 4.87 -22.67 -1.53
C ALA A 336 5.00 -21.18 -1.21
N GLY A 337 5.06 -20.87 0.09
CA GLY A 337 5.24 -19.50 0.55
C GLY A 337 6.52 -18.89 -0.07
N PRO A 338 6.49 -17.61 -0.48
CA PRO A 338 7.70 -16.92 -0.90
C PRO A 338 8.72 -16.95 0.25
N ARG A 339 9.94 -17.40 -0.07
CA ARG A 339 11.14 -17.33 0.81
C ARG A 339 11.05 -18.13 2.12
N LEU A 340 10.83 -19.45 2.03
CA LEU A 340 10.98 -20.39 3.17
C LEU A 340 12.31 -20.20 3.92
N ASP A 341 13.42 -20.02 3.19
CA ASP A 341 14.75 -19.76 3.79
C ASP A 341 14.73 -18.55 4.73
N HIS A 342 14.13 -17.43 4.30
CA HIS A 342 14.02 -16.23 5.13
C HIS A 342 13.19 -16.46 6.39
N ARG A 343 12.08 -17.20 6.28
CA ARG A 343 11.22 -17.54 7.43
C ARG A 343 11.95 -18.42 8.44
N VAL A 344 12.65 -19.46 7.96
CA VAL A 344 13.43 -20.37 8.80
C VAL A 344 14.55 -19.60 9.51
N ARG A 345 15.31 -18.77 8.79
CA ARG A 345 16.35 -17.92 9.41
C ARG A 345 15.78 -17.01 10.49
N ARG A 346 14.67 -16.31 10.21
CA ARG A 346 14.01 -15.44 11.20
C ARG A 346 13.63 -16.19 12.47
N LEU A 347 13.09 -17.40 12.34
CA LEU A 347 12.73 -18.24 13.48
C LEU A 347 13.94 -18.69 14.30
N LEU A 348 15.05 -19.02 13.65
CA LEU A 348 16.29 -19.47 14.30
C LEU A 348 17.05 -18.33 14.98
N GLU A 349 17.08 -17.15 14.37
CA GLU A 349 17.75 -15.97 14.91
C GLU A 349 16.96 -15.31 16.06
N GLY A 350 15.69 -15.70 16.27
CA GLY A 350 14.87 -15.17 17.36
C GLY A 350 14.42 -13.73 17.17
N HIS A 351 14.61 -13.16 15.97
CA HIS A 351 14.11 -11.85 15.58
C HIS A 351 12.58 -11.88 15.52
N SER A 352 11.93 -11.50 16.63
CA SER A 352 10.59 -10.93 16.53
C SER A 352 10.71 -9.63 15.71
N PRO A 353 9.83 -9.36 14.73
CA PRO A 353 9.73 -8.01 14.19
C PRO A 353 9.59 -7.07 15.38
N ALA A 354 10.38 -6.00 15.37
CA ALA A 354 10.32 -4.96 16.39
C ALA A 354 8.85 -4.75 16.75
N LYS A 355 8.51 -4.88 18.04
CA LYS A 355 7.14 -4.78 18.57
C LYS A 355 6.37 -3.71 17.78
N MET A 356 5.63 -4.12 16.76
CA MET A 356 4.49 -3.33 16.32
C MET A 356 3.55 -3.52 17.50
N THR A 357 3.55 -2.55 18.40
CA THR A 357 2.51 -2.41 19.40
C THR A 357 1.20 -2.75 18.71
N PRO A 358 0.42 -3.72 19.22
CA PRO A 358 -0.86 -4.02 18.61
C PRO A 358 -1.61 -2.70 18.57
N VAL A 359 -1.82 -2.16 17.37
CA VAL A 359 -2.85 -1.14 17.21
C VAL A 359 -4.10 -1.92 17.54
N ASN A 360 -4.58 -1.76 18.77
CA ASN A 360 -5.90 -2.16 19.19
C ASN A 360 -6.85 -1.37 18.28
N VAL A 361 -7.12 -1.89 17.08
CA VAL A 361 -8.30 -1.51 16.33
C VAL A 361 -9.46 -2.25 16.98
N ALA A 362 -9.73 -1.89 18.24
CA ALA A 362 -11.06 -1.94 18.75
C ALA A 362 -11.82 -0.93 17.91
N TRP A 363 -12.77 -1.40 17.10
CA TRP A 363 -13.83 -0.53 16.62
C TRP A 363 -14.67 -0.14 17.83
N THR A 364 -14.19 0.84 18.58
CA THR A 364 -14.94 1.59 19.59
C THR A 364 -15.17 2.97 19.00
N PRO A 365 -16.43 3.41 18.85
CA PRO A 365 -16.72 4.75 18.37
C PRO A 365 -16.53 5.72 19.54
N ASP A 366 -15.29 5.91 20.01
CA ASP A 366 -14.99 6.87 21.05
C ASP A 366 -13.83 7.77 20.62
N PHE A 367 -14.21 9.01 20.34
CA PHE A 367 -13.41 10.14 19.90
C PHE A 367 -12.77 10.78 21.15
N SER A 368 -11.69 10.21 21.69
CA SER A 368 -10.82 10.93 22.64
C SER A 368 -9.52 10.16 22.91
N MET A 369 -8.40 10.65 22.38
CA MET A 369 -7.09 10.74 23.05
C MET A 369 -6.02 11.16 22.03
N ALA A 370 -5.95 12.46 21.77
CA ALA A 370 -4.79 13.12 21.22
C ALA A 370 -4.14 13.93 22.34
N THR A 371 -3.21 13.32 23.09
CA THR A 371 -2.25 14.03 23.94
C THR A 371 -1.27 13.00 24.51
N HIS A 372 -0.07 12.98 23.93
CA HIS A 372 1.20 12.39 24.41
C HIS A 372 1.93 11.62 23.30
N MET A 373 2.47 12.35 22.31
CA MET A 373 3.71 11.94 21.64
C MET A 373 4.27 13.08 20.77
N ILE A 374 4.63 14.20 21.39
CA ILE A 374 5.62 15.14 20.84
C ILE A 374 6.48 15.60 22.03
N ARG A 375 7.63 14.96 22.22
CA ARG A 375 8.76 15.57 22.95
C ARG A 375 9.88 15.75 21.92
N PRO A 376 10.31 16.99 21.64
CA PRO A 376 11.44 17.22 20.76
C PRO A 376 12.71 16.73 21.46
N THR A 377 13.51 15.93 20.76
CA THR A 377 14.89 15.63 21.17
C THR A 377 15.72 16.88 21.00
N SER A 378 15.98 17.59 22.10
CA SER A 378 16.92 18.70 22.17
C SER A 378 18.34 18.20 21.87
N LYS A 379 18.88 18.56 20.71
CA LYS A 379 20.31 18.50 20.40
C LYS A 379 20.79 19.84 19.83
N TYR A 380 20.70 20.91 20.62
CA TYR A 380 21.57 22.07 20.47
C TYR A 380 21.90 22.61 21.86
N LYS A 381 23.07 22.23 22.38
CA LYS A 381 23.81 23.02 23.36
C LYS A 381 24.62 24.01 22.55
N LEU A 382 24.33 25.30 22.63
CA LEU A 382 25.29 26.38 22.40
C LEU A 382 24.66 27.72 22.81
N PHE A 383 25.48 28.53 23.49
CA PHE A 383 25.22 29.88 24.03
C PHE A 383 24.55 30.00 25.41
N ASP A 384 25.32 29.66 26.44
CA ASP A 384 25.38 30.48 27.66
C ASP A 384 26.41 31.58 27.43
N SER A 385 25.96 32.82 27.19
CA SER A 385 26.61 34.09 27.56
C SER A 385 25.95 35.26 26.83
N PHE A 386 25.00 35.93 27.48
CA PHE A 386 24.93 37.38 27.75
C PHE A 386 23.54 37.78 28.24
#